data_AF-A0A378MSP2-F1
#
_entry.id   AF-A0A378MSP2-F1
#
_cell.length_a   1.000
_cell.length_b   1.000
_cell.length_c   1.000
_cell.angle_alpha   90.00
_cell.angle_beta   90.00
_cell.angle_gamma   90.00
#
_symmetry.space_group_name_H-M   'P 1'
#
loop_
_entity.id
_entity.type
_entity.pdbx_description
1 polymer ?
#
loop_
_entity_poly.entity_id
_entity_poly.type
_entity_poly.pdbx_seq_one_letter_code
_entity_poly.pdbx_strand_id
1 'polypeptide(L)' 'MSATKRRPYVRGMKASWWKKLDFYKMYMVREATCLPTVLVLHCIILWSSCVK' A
#
# COMPACT_ATOMS: atom_id res chain seq x y z
N MET A 1 -0.04 -24.23 -38.83
CA MET A 1 -0.20 -23.34 -37.65
C MET A 1 -0.55 -21.94 -38.15
N SER A 2 -1.83 -21.54 -38.15
CA SER A 2 -2.22 -20.20 -38.60
C SER A 2 -2.01 -19.20 -37.46
N ALA A 3 -1.18 -18.17 -37.68
CA ALA A 3 -0.92 -17.12 -36.69
C ALA A 3 -2.15 -16.20 -36.57
N THR A 4 -2.70 -16.05 -35.37
CA THR A 4 -3.91 -15.25 -35.14
C THR A 4 -3.60 -13.74 -35.26
N LYS A 5 -4.43 -12.99 -35.99
CA LYS A 5 -4.29 -11.53 -36.23
C LYS A 5 -4.61 -10.65 -35.00
N ARG A 6 -4.69 -11.22 -33.79
CA ARG A 6 -5.17 -10.51 -32.59
C ARG A 6 -4.09 -9.57 -32.05
N ARG A 7 -4.48 -8.33 -31.75
CA ARG A 7 -3.66 -7.37 -30.99
C ARG A 7 -4.18 -7.36 -29.54
N PRO A 8 -3.50 -8.02 -28.59
CA PRO A 8 -3.94 -8.03 -27.20
C PRO A 8 -3.83 -6.62 -26.62
N TYR A 9 -4.95 -6.08 -26.13
CA TYR A 9 -4.97 -4.79 -25.48
C TYR A 9 -4.53 -4.92 -24.01
N VAL A 10 -3.49 -4.19 -23.64
CA VAL A 10 -2.99 -4.11 -22.26
C VAL A 10 -3.54 -2.85 -21.62
N ARG A 11 -4.26 -3.01 -20.50
CA ARG A 11 -4.78 -1.86 -19.73
C ARG A 11 -3.67 -1.26 -18.89
N GLY A 12 -3.50 0.07 -18.98
CA GLY A 12 -2.62 0.81 -18.08
C GLY A 12 -3.20 0.88 -16.66
N MET A 13 -2.39 0.57 -15.64
CA MET A 13 -2.78 0.67 -14.23
C MET A 13 -2.32 2.02 -13.66
N LYS A 14 -3.27 2.90 -13.35
CA LYS A 14 -2.99 4.22 -12.74
C LYS A 14 -2.71 4.07 -11.25
N ALA A 15 -1.85 4.92 -10.66
CA ALA A 15 -1.54 4.90 -9.22
C ALA A 15 -2.77 5.04 -8.29
N SER A 16 -3.87 5.62 -8.78
CA SER A 16 -5.14 5.72 -8.07
C SER A 16 -6.02 4.46 -8.17
N TRP A 17 -5.49 3.32 -8.61
CA TRP A 17 -6.23 2.09 -8.85
C TRP A 17 -6.99 1.61 -7.60
N TRP A 18 -6.37 1.70 -6.44
CA TRP A 18 -6.89 1.21 -5.16
C TRP A 18 -8.07 2.03 -4.62
N LYS A 19 -8.28 3.25 -5.13
CA LYS A 19 -9.37 4.13 -4.68
C LYS A 19 -10.75 3.74 -5.22
N LYS A 20 -10.82 2.86 -6.22
CA LYS A 20 -12.05 2.54 -6.97
C LYS A 20 -12.99 1.58 -6.23
N LEU A 21 -12.46 0.66 -5.43
CA LEU A 21 -13.23 -0.35 -4.72
C LEU A 21 -12.95 -0.24 -3.23
N ASP A 22 -13.99 -0.37 -2.41
CA ASP A 22 -13.86 -0.23 -0.96
C ASP A 22 -12.96 -1.31 -0.34
N PHE A 23 -12.99 -2.52 -0.93
CA PHE A 23 -12.08 -3.61 -0.57
C PHE A 23 -10.60 -3.21 -0.66
N TYR A 24 -10.18 -2.55 -1.75
CA TYR A 24 -8.79 -2.14 -1.92
C TYR A 24 -8.42 -0.97 -1.00
N LYS A 25 -9.39 -0.13 -0.60
CA LYS A 25 -9.14 0.90 0.42
C LYS A 25 -8.86 0.25 1.78
N MET A 26 -9.67 -0.71 2.20
CA MET A 26 -9.43 -1.44 3.45
C MET A 26 -8.13 -2.23 3.43
N TYR A 27 -7.75 -2.81 2.29
CA TYR A 27 -6.42 -3.40 2.11
C TYR A 27 -5.31 -2.38 2.35
N MET A 28 -5.38 -1.20 1.74
CA MET A 28 -4.37 -0.14 1.95
C MET A 28 -4.34 0.37 3.40
N VAL A 29 -5.49 0.47 4.06
CA VAL A 29 -5.58 0.85 5.49
C VAL A 29 -4.91 -0.20 6.38
N ARG A 30 -5.11 -1.49 6.08
CA ARG A 30 -4.44 -2.58 6.79
C ARG A 30 -2.92 -2.46 6.67
N GLU A 31 -2.40 -2.26 5.46
CA GLU A 31 -0.96 -2.06 5.26
C GLU A 31 -0.44 -0.76 5.92
N ALA A 32 -1.28 0.26 6.06
CA ALA A 32 -0.94 1.51 6.73
C ALA A 32 -0.81 1.38 8.26
N THR A 33 -1.27 0.28 8.88
CA THR A 33 -1.16 0.06 10.34
C THR A 33 0.28 0.00 10.84
N CYS A 34 1.27 -0.20 9.96
CA CYS A 34 2.69 -0.15 10.34
C CYS A 34 3.13 1.26 10.76
N LEU A 35 2.50 2.33 10.25
CA LEU A 35 2.85 3.73 10.55
C LEU A 35 2.67 4.08 12.05
N PRO A 36 1.49 3.87 12.67
CA PRO A 36 1.34 4.13 14.10
C PRO A 36 2.26 3.24 14.94
N THR A 37 2.53 2.00 14.53
CA THR A 37 3.45 1.11 15.24
C THR A 37 4.87 1.67 15.31
N VAL A 38 5.42 2.12 14.17
CA VAL A 38 6.77 2.70 14.15
C VAL A 38 6.83 4.03 14.89
N LEU A 39 5.78 4.84 14.83
CA LEU A 39 5.71 6.11 15.56
C LEU A 39 5.66 5.88 17.07
N VAL A 40 4.85 4.93 17.55
CA VAL A 40 4.80 4.58 18.97
C VAL A 40 6.14 4.04 19.44
N LEU A 41 6.77 3.15 18.69
CA LEU A 41 8.11 2.64 19.02
C LEU A 41 9.14 3.77 19.08
N HIS A 42 9.13 4.69 18.12
CA HIS A 42 10.01 5.85 18.11
C HIS A 42 9.79 6.76 19.33
N CYS A 43 8.54 7.05 19.68
CA CYS A 43 8.20 7.82 20.88
C CYS A 43 8.67 7.14 22.17
N ILE A 44 8.53 5.82 22.28
CA ILE A 44 9.01 5.05 23.44
C ILE A 44 10.54 5.13 23.55
N ILE A 45 11.26 5.02 22.44
CA ILE A 45 12.73 5.13 22.42
C ILE A 45 13.18 6.53 22.83
N LEU A 46 12.55 7.58 22.28
CA LEU A 46 12.84 8.96 22.65
C LEU A 46 12.55 9.23 24.13
N TRP A 47 11.43 8.73 24.65
CA TRP A 47 11.10 8.87 26.06
C TRP A 47 12.10 8.13 26.95
N SER A 48 12.45 6.89 26.60
CA SER A 48 13.44 6.11 27.34
C SER A 48 14.83 6.76 27.34
N SER A 49 15.17 7.51 26.29
CA SER A 49 16.42 8.28 26.19
C SER A 49 16.41 9.58 26.99
N CYS A 50 15.23 10.13 27.30
CA CYS A 50 15.06 11.38 28.04
C CYS A 50 14.90 11.17 29.57
N VAL A 51 14.55 9.95 30.00
CA VAL A 51 14.40 9.57 31.43
C VAL A 51 15.73 9.11 32.06
N LYS A 52 16.77 8.92 31.25
CA LYS A 52 18.12 8.60 31.69
C LYS A 52 18.95 9.86 31.80
#